data_AF-A0A251ZSJ1-F1
#
_entry.id   AF-A0A251ZSJ1-F1
#
_cell.length_a   1.000
_cell.length_b   1.000
_cell.length_c   1.000
_cell.angle_alpha   90.00
_cell.angle_beta   90.00
_cell.angle_gamma   90.00
#
_symmetry.space_group_name_H-M   'P 1'
#
loop_
_entity.id
_entity.type
_entity.pdbx_description
1 polymer ?
#
loop_
_entity_poly.entity_id
_entity_poly.type
_entity_poly.pdbx_seq_one_letter_code
_entity_poly.pdbx_strand_id
1 'polypeptide(L)'
;MRRLGIHEDVRGKGLLLDHFNKVIKDPSNIVDTFERNNQFFEVRHSLLFGPSGKATMLETTFESMSNNTKRFITTIPKEGIR
;
A
#
# COMPACT_ATOMS: atom_id res chain seq x y z
N MET A 1 7.15 2.94 10.68
CA MET A 1 5.90 2.48 11.32
C MET A 1 5.70 2.96 12.77
N ARG A 2 6.75 3.08 13.61
CA ARG A 2 6.66 3.67 14.97
C ARG A 2 5.90 5.02 15.01
N ARG A 3 6.18 5.90 14.02
CA ARG A 3 5.34 7.03 13.53
C ARG A 3 3.86 6.88 13.88
N LEU A 4 3.30 5.82 13.29
CA LEU A 4 1.89 5.54 13.19
C LEU A 4 1.36 4.76 14.39
N GLY A 5 2.21 4.30 15.32
CA GLY A 5 1.79 3.39 16.39
C GLY A 5 1.47 1.99 15.89
N ILE A 6 2.03 1.60 14.74
CA ILE A 6 1.94 0.25 14.20
C ILE A 6 3.18 -0.52 14.69
N HIS A 7 2.92 -1.54 15.49
CA HIS A 7 3.95 -2.39 16.10
C HIS A 7 4.17 -3.67 15.27
N GLU A 8 5.31 -4.32 15.47
CA GLU A 8 5.64 -5.59 14.82
C GLU A 8 4.99 -6.78 15.54
N ASP A 9 3.69 -6.68 15.81
CA ASP A 9 2.87 -7.72 16.42
C ASP A 9 1.75 -8.18 15.47
N VAL A 10 0.95 -9.15 15.91
CA VAL A 10 -0.16 -9.70 15.11
C VAL A 10 -1.17 -8.61 14.73
N ARG A 11 -1.41 -7.64 15.62
CA ARG A 11 -2.36 -6.54 15.39
C ARG A 11 -1.84 -5.57 14.33
N GLY A 12 -0.56 -5.19 14.41
CA GLY A 12 0.06 -4.32 13.41
C GLY A 12 0.12 -4.96 12.03
N LYS A 13 0.43 -6.27 11.96
CA LYS A 13 0.36 -7.03 10.70
C LYS A 13 -1.06 -7.08 10.13
N GLY A 14 -2.07 -7.35 10.98
CA GLY A 14 -3.47 -7.36 10.59
C GLY A 14 -3.94 -6.01 10.02
N LEU A 15 -3.56 -4.91 10.67
CA LEU A 15 -3.90 -3.56 10.23
C LEU A 15 -3.32 -3.25 8.83
N LEU A 16 -2.05 -3.61 8.58
CA LEU A 16 -1.44 -3.42 7.27
C LEU A 16 -2.11 -4.29 6.20
N LEU A 17 -2.42 -5.55 6.53
CA LEU A 17 -3.10 -6.47 5.61
C LEU A 17 -4.48 -5.93 5.22
N ASP A 18 -5.28 -5.51 6.21
CA ASP A 18 -6.60 -4.93 5.98
C ASP A 18 -6.53 -3.65 5.15
N HIS A 19 -5.51 -2.81 5.40
CA HIS A 19 -5.26 -1.61 4.61
C HIS A 19 -5.01 -1.94 3.14
N PHE A 20 -4.01 -2.78 2.84
CA PHE A 20 -3.66 -3.09 1.45
C PHE A 20 -4.79 -3.85 0.71
N ASN A 21 -5.55 -4.69 1.41
CA ASN A 21 -6.74 -5.34 0.86
C ASN A 21 -7.85 -4.37 0.46
N LYS A 22 -7.96 -3.21 1.13
CA LYS A 22 -8.87 -2.13 0.72
C LYS A 22 -8.30 -1.35 -0.46
N VAL A 23 -7.00 -1.05 -0.43
CA VAL A 23 -6.31 -0.29 -1.49
C VAL A 23 -6.48 -0.95 -2.87
N ILE A 24 -6.30 -2.26 -2.96
CA ILE A 24 -6.39 -2.97 -4.26
C ILE A 24 -7.82 -3.01 -4.84
N LYS A 25 -8.85 -2.75 -4.03
CA LYS A 25 -10.26 -2.77 -4.46
C LYS A 25 -10.72 -1.44 -5.08
N ASP A 26 -9.97 -0.37 -4.88
CA ASP A 26 -10.32 0.96 -5.35
C ASP A 26 -9.48 1.33 -6.59
N PRO A 27 -10.03 1.28 -7.81
CA PRO A 27 -9.28 1.61 -9.02
C PRO A 27 -8.91 3.09 -9.13
N SER A 28 -9.59 4.00 -8.40
CA SER A 28 -9.35 5.44 -8.49
C SER A 28 -8.00 5.86 -7.89
N ASN A 29 -7.38 4.98 -7.12
CA ASN A 29 -6.12 5.24 -6.44
C ASN A 29 -4.88 4.79 -7.22
N ILE A 30 -5.04 4.27 -8.43
CA ILE A 30 -3.95 3.95 -9.35
C ILE A 30 -3.39 5.26 -9.88
N VAL A 31 -2.10 5.50 -9.64
CA VAL A 31 -1.40 6.71 -10.08
C VAL A 31 -0.44 6.46 -11.24
N ASP A 32 -0.01 5.21 -11.43
CA ASP A 32 0.85 4.80 -12.54
C ASP A 32 0.72 3.30 -12.83
N THR A 33 1.06 2.89 -14.04
CA THR A 33 1.12 1.49 -14.48
C THR A 33 2.31 1.27 -15.39
N PHE A 34 3.05 0.18 -15.21
CA PHE A 34 4.21 -0.13 -16.05
C PHE A 34 4.36 -1.64 -16.25
N GLU A 35 5.03 -2.00 -17.34
CA GLU A 35 5.39 -3.38 -17.63
C GLU A 35 6.91 -3.58 -17.49
N ARG A 36 7.32 -4.68 -16.88
CA ARG A 36 8.73 -5.08 -16.80
C ARG A 36 8.83 -6.58 -16.87
N ASN A 37 9.71 -7.09 -17.76
CA ASN A 37 9.94 -8.52 -17.93
C ASN A 37 8.64 -9.33 -18.12
N ASN A 38 7.72 -8.83 -18.94
CA ASN A 38 6.44 -9.50 -19.24
C ASN A 38 5.50 -9.62 -18.01
N GLN A 39 5.72 -8.82 -16.97
CA GLN A 39 4.87 -8.67 -15.79
C GLN A 39 4.32 -7.25 -15.73
N PHE A 40 3.04 -7.12 -15.36
CA PHE A 40 2.35 -5.84 -15.23
C PHE A 40 2.34 -5.37 -13.79
N PHE A 41 2.62 -4.09 -13.58
CA PHE A 41 2.66 -3.47 -12.27
C PHE A 41 1.76 -2.23 -12.24
N GLU A 42 1.22 -1.96 -11.06
CA GLU A 42 0.45 -0.76 -10.77
C GLU A 42 1.02 -0.10 -9.51
N VAL A 43 1.11 1.22 -9.55
CA VAL A 43 1.47 2.06 -8.41
C VAL A 43 0.20 2.70 -7.91
N ARG A 44 -0.05 2.57 -6.61
CA ARG A 44 -1.24 3.09 -5.94
C ARG A 44 -0.88 4.02 -4.80
N HIS A 45 -1.63 5.11 -4.66
CA HIS A 45 -1.55 6.00 -3.50
C HIS A 45 -2.63 5.67 -2.49
N SER A 46 -2.30 5.65 -1.21
CA SER A 46 -3.29 5.40 -0.16
C SER A 46 -2.93 6.09 1.14
N LEU A 47 -3.94 6.61 1.84
CA LEU A 47 -3.75 7.23 3.14
C LEU A 47 -3.90 6.17 4.25
N LEU A 48 -2.81 5.89 4.98
CA LEU A 48 -2.81 4.97 6.11
C LEU A 48 -2.92 5.75 7.41
N PHE A 49 -4.00 5.52 8.16
CA PHE A 49 -4.19 6.02 9.52
C PHE A 49 -3.66 5.03 10.54
N GLY A 50 -2.77 5.49 11.41
CA GLY A 50 -2.18 4.70 12.46
C GLY A 50 -2.92 4.81 13.80
N PRO A 51 -2.83 3.80 14.69
CA PRO A 51 -3.38 3.87 16.05
C PRO A 51 -2.90 5.07 16.88
N SER A 52 -1.74 5.65 16.55
CA SER A 52 -1.23 6.89 17.18
C SER A 52 -2.01 8.17 16.83
N GLY A 53 -3.01 8.11 15.94
CA GLY A 53 -3.73 9.26 15.41
C GLY A 53 -3.01 9.97 14.26
N LYS A 54 -1.79 9.56 13.90
CA LYS A 54 -1.05 10.08 12.75
C LYS A 54 -1.41 9.34 11.47
N ALA A 55 -1.29 10.02 10.33
CA ALA A 55 -1.47 9.43 9.01
C ALA A 55 -0.18 9.53 8.16
N THR A 56 -0.10 8.72 7.12
CA THR A 56 0.93 8.83 6.08
C THR A 56 0.34 8.48 4.73
N MET A 57 0.78 9.16 3.68
CA MET A 57 0.54 8.69 2.31
C MET A 57 1.49 7.52 2.05
N LEU A 58 0.99 6.44 1.46
CA LEU A 58 1.75 5.30 0.99
C LEU A 58 1.69 5.26 -0.53
N GLU A 59 2.85 5.25 -1.17
CA GLU A 59 2.98 4.84 -2.56
C GLU A 59 3.35 3.37 -2.60
N THR A 60 2.46 2.55 -3.14
CA THR A 60 2.59 1.09 -3.09
C THR A 60 2.60 0.51 -4.48
N THR A 61 3.59 -0.33 -4.78
CA THR A 61 3.66 -1.07 -6.03
C THR A 61 3.06 -2.46 -5.83
N PHE A 62 2.12 -2.80 -6.69
CA PHE A 62 1.56 -4.14 -6.81
C PHE A 62 1.88 -4.72 -8.17
N GLU A 63 2.10 -6.03 -8.22
CA GLU A 63 2.09 -6.77 -9.46
C GLU A 63 0.68 -7.29 -9.75
N SER A 64 0.25 -7.13 -10.99
CA SER A 64 -1.00 -7.66 -11.51
C SER A 64 -0.79 -9.07 -12.02
N MET A 65 -1.40 -10.03 -11.33
CA MET A 65 -1.34 -11.45 -11.69
C MET A 65 -2.42 -11.78 -12.74
N SER A 66 -2.20 -12.84 -13.51
CA SER A 66 -3.12 -13.29 -14.59
C SER A 66 -4.51 -13.73 -14.09
N ASN A 67 -4.65 -14.03 -12.80
CA ASN A 67 -5.92 -14.40 -12.16
C ASN A 67 -6.66 -13.18 -11.55
N ASN A 68 -6.38 -11.96 -12.02
CA ASN A 68 -6.90 -10.69 -11.49
C ASN A 68 -6.57 -10.41 -10.01
N THR A 69 -5.66 -11.17 -9.40
CA THR A 69 -5.14 -10.85 -8.06
C THR A 69 -3.99 -9.86 -8.14
N LYS A 70 -3.72 -9.20 -7.01
CA LYS A 70 -2.62 -8.25 -6.87
C LYS A 70 -1.64 -8.76 -5.83
N ARG A 71 -0.36 -8.82 -6.17
CA ARG A 71 0.73 -9.18 -5.26
C ARG A 71 1.43 -7.92 -4.76
N PHE A 72 1.47 -7.71 -3.45
CA PHE A 72 2.24 -6.62 -2.85
C PHE A 72 3.73 -6.81 -3.14
N ILE A 73 4.40 -5.76 -3.64
CA ILE A 73 5.85 -5.78 -3.91
C ILE A 73 6.58 -4.90 -2.87
N THR A 74 6.25 -3.62 -2.82
CA THR A 74 6.87 -2.67 -1.91
C THR A 74 5.98 -1.46 -1.66
N THR A 75 6.24 -0.74 -0.58
CA THR A 75 5.57 0.52 -0.26
C THR A 75 6.57 1.53 0.29
N ILE A 76 6.38 2.79 -0.07
CA ILE A 76 7.18 3.91 0.41
C ILE A 76 6.22 4.89 1.12
N PRO A 77 6.43 5.17 2.41
CA PRO A 77 5.68 6.22 3.08
C PRO A 77 6.18 7.59 2.61
N LYS A 78 5.31 8.32 1.90
CA LYS A 78 5.50 9.74 1.64
C LYS A 78 5.09 10.50 2.89
N GLU A 79 6.06 10.79 3.75
CA GLU A 79 5.88 11.85 4.74
C GLU A 79 5.68 13.14 3.96
N GLY A 80 4.66 13.93 4.32
CA GLY A 80 4.44 15.20 3.65
C GLY A 80 5.73 16.01 3.71
N ILE A 81 6.34 16.25 2.54
CA ILE A 81 7.39 17.25 2.41
C ILE A 81 6.68 18.56 2.75
N ARG A 82 6.91 19.05 3.96
CA ARG A 82 6.55 20.42 4.34
C ARG A 82 7.47 21.38 3.62
#